data_AF-A0A550BZ64-F1
#
_entry.id   AF-A0A550BZ64-F1
#
_cell.length_a   1.000
_cell.length_b   1.000
_cell.length_c   1.000
_cell.angle_alpha   90.00
_cell.angle_beta   90.00
_cell.angle_gamma   90.00
#
_symmetry.space_group_name_H-M   'P 1'
#
loop_
_entity.id
_entity.type
_entity.pdbx_description
1 polymer ?
#
loop_
_entity_poly.entity_id
_entity_poly.type
_entity_poly.pdbx_seq_one_letter_code
_entity_poly.pdbx_strand_id
1 'polypeptide(L)'
;MPSDTHDDLSSIMGLLWKLSRVDISDPSSMPERVLLSQSIELHWRTQRPFAVLEDEPPLNDGHQPMASDEDPLDRVFLALDNYRSLCIFIERESHVNLLVEARDYAEAMTSNVYRWLQVDPTDNFVQVVFAMLLLPRDDYSLIRLFSMPRFVEYIVDIWANFFRYNGTLPRVYLILNDGIMAADKDLVRGVGRRLLAEEMHRVFGKHPRRLCRVVVRHLDVLRAARPEEYRVERASLTIANEAIDHDKTLRPRTCPRRIVTKIVSLIDRRSREFDIPAYAVAVFACMYLDHLWRVTQDSRTLIWSISDGVVRPILRMLSALPASHDLASRLQLIMRTLVRGLVHYRVLLVFHRMHAGDPALRDAASVTIDAAALAEVYAARFPLLCTSREAWKIDVLHCHNEECNKRRYNIALSSCVCRRAYYCSTRCQRVHWITAHHRECHVRAGQSATHTFTPLLTPL
;
A
#
# COMPACT_ATOMS: atom_id res chain seq x y z
N MET A 1 -21.35 41.63 17.65
CA MET A 1 -22.40 40.66 17.30
C MET A 1 -21.79 39.29 17.46
N PRO A 2 -22.38 38.38 18.26
CA PRO A 2 -21.86 37.02 18.39
C PRO A 2 -22.23 36.20 17.15
N SER A 3 -21.31 35.35 16.70
CA SER A 3 -21.45 34.48 15.54
C SER A 3 -22.17 33.19 15.91
N ASP A 4 -23.43 33.06 15.51
CA ASP A 4 -24.35 31.93 15.81
C ASP A 4 -24.10 30.66 14.96
N THR A 5 -23.00 30.56 14.22
CA THR A 5 -22.77 29.45 13.27
C THR A 5 -22.27 28.15 13.92
N HIS A 6 -21.97 28.13 15.22
CA HIS A 6 -21.45 26.95 15.90
C HIS A 6 -22.52 26.03 16.51
N ASP A 7 -23.78 26.46 16.63
CA ASP A 7 -24.88 25.69 17.23
C ASP A 7 -25.53 24.67 16.27
N ASP A 8 -25.38 24.83 14.95
CA ASP A 8 -26.06 23.97 13.97
C ASP A 8 -25.46 22.55 13.84
N LEU A 9 -24.15 22.40 14.01
CA LEU A 9 -23.49 21.08 13.93
C LEU A 9 -23.81 20.18 15.15
N SER A 10 -24.05 20.80 16.31
CA SER A 10 -24.53 20.14 17.53
C SER A 10 -25.89 19.46 17.30
N SER A 11 -26.73 20.06 16.45
CA SER A 11 -28.08 19.57 16.13
C SER A 11 -28.06 18.26 15.34
N ILE A 12 -27.23 18.15 14.29
CA ILE A 12 -27.11 16.94 13.45
C ILE A 12 -26.54 15.77 14.25
N MET A 13 -25.43 16.00 14.96
CA MET A 13 -24.81 14.95 15.77
C MET A 13 -25.72 14.51 16.93
N GLY A 14 -26.51 15.44 17.49
CA GLY A 14 -27.55 15.14 18.49
C GLY A 14 -28.68 14.26 17.94
N LEU A 15 -29.13 14.51 16.71
CA LEU A 15 -30.09 13.64 16.00
C LEU A 15 -29.48 12.27 15.72
N LEU A 16 -28.27 12.20 15.16
CA LEU A 16 -27.56 10.94 14.88
C LEU A 16 -27.32 10.09 16.14
N TRP A 17 -27.03 10.73 17.27
CA TRP A 17 -26.86 10.05 18.55
C TRP A 17 -28.18 9.46 19.08
N LYS A 18 -29.27 10.23 19.07
CA LYS A 18 -30.61 9.74 19.45
C LYS A 18 -31.02 8.52 18.62
N LEU A 19 -30.59 8.47 17.36
CA LEU A 19 -30.92 7.43 16.40
C LEU A 19 -30.08 6.17 16.48
N SER A 20 -28.86 6.25 17.02
CA SER A 20 -28.10 5.06 17.38
C SER A 20 -28.80 4.17 18.42
N ARG A 21 -29.88 4.69 19.05
CA ARG A 21 -30.59 4.04 20.15
C ARG A 21 -32.00 3.55 19.81
N VAL A 22 -32.54 3.86 18.64
CA VAL A 22 -33.88 3.42 18.23
C VAL A 22 -33.78 2.04 17.58
N ASP A 23 -34.48 1.05 18.14
CA ASP A 23 -34.51 -0.31 17.59
C ASP A 23 -35.43 -0.39 16.36
N ILE A 24 -34.81 -0.62 15.20
CA ILE A 24 -35.48 -0.66 13.90
C ILE A 24 -36.35 -1.94 13.76
N SER A 25 -36.20 -2.91 14.65
CA SER A 25 -37.03 -4.11 14.67
C SER A 25 -38.27 -4.00 15.57
N ASP A 26 -38.33 -3.00 16.46
CA ASP A 26 -39.44 -2.82 17.40
C ASP A 26 -40.60 -2.00 16.77
N PRO A 27 -41.80 -2.57 16.60
CA PRO A 27 -42.98 -1.85 16.09
C PRO A 27 -43.40 -0.66 16.95
N SER A 28 -43.05 -0.64 18.24
CA SER A 28 -43.40 0.46 19.15
C SER A 28 -42.64 1.75 18.85
N SER A 29 -41.53 1.67 18.11
CA SER A 29 -40.74 2.83 17.66
C SER A 29 -41.36 3.61 16.48
N MET A 30 -42.50 3.17 15.93
CA MET A 30 -43.10 3.78 14.74
C MET A 30 -43.38 5.29 14.85
N PRO A 31 -43.90 5.83 15.97
CA PRO A 31 -44.10 7.28 16.13
C PRO A 31 -42.78 8.06 16.10
N GLU A 32 -41.72 7.51 16.70
CA GLU A 32 -40.39 8.10 16.67
C GLU A 32 -39.80 8.10 15.26
N ARG A 33 -40.07 7.06 14.45
CA ARG A 33 -39.66 7.03 13.03
C ARG A 33 -40.40 8.05 12.17
N VAL A 34 -41.68 8.30 12.42
CA VAL A 34 -42.44 9.32 11.68
C VAL A 34 -41.92 10.72 12.00
N LEU A 35 -41.71 11.03 13.29
CA LEU A 35 -41.11 12.29 13.72
C LEU A 35 -39.70 12.46 13.18
N LEU A 36 -38.96 11.35 13.09
CA LEU A 36 -37.66 11.34 12.48
C LEU A 36 -37.73 11.70 11.00
N SER A 37 -38.50 10.96 10.20
CA SER A 37 -38.67 11.21 8.76
C SER A 37 -39.03 12.67 8.48
N GLN A 38 -39.93 13.25 9.29
CA GLN A 38 -40.30 14.66 9.19
C GLN A 38 -39.13 15.60 9.54
N SER A 39 -38.32 15.23 10.54
CA SER A 39 -37.11 15.97 10.89
C SER A 39 -36.05 15.88 9.79
N ILE A 40 -35.91 14.74 9.10
CA ILE A 40 -35.00 14.58 7.94
C ILE A 40 -35.45 15.49 6.80
N GLU A 41 -36.74 15.44 6.45
CA GLU A 41 -37.30 16.24 5.37
C GLU A 41 -37.21 17.74 5.68
N LEU A 42 -37.48 18.14 6.92
CA LEU A 42 -37.30 19.51 7.37
C LEU A 42 -35.83 19.93 7.28
N HIS A 43 -34.91 19.09 7.77
CA HIS A 43 -33.48 19.38 7.76
C HIS A 43 -32.91 19.45 6.34
N TRP A 44 -33.31 18.55 5.45
CA TRP A 44 -33.01 18.60 4.01
C TRP A 44 -33.45 19.94 3.40
N ARG A 45 -34.68 20.37 3.73
CA ARG A 45 -35.25 21.61 3.21
C ARG A 45 -34.62 22.88 3.80
N THR A 46 -34.22 22.85 5.07
CA THR A 46 -33.72 24.05 5.78
C THR A 46 -32.21 24.22 5.70
N GLN A 47 -31.43 23.14 5.79
CA GLN A 47 -29.97 23.25 5.87
C GLN A 47 -29.24 23.12 4.53
N ARG A 48 -29.95 22.82 3.43
CA ARG A 48 -29.45 22.80 2.03
C ARG A 48 -27.92 22.74 1.95
N PRO A 49 -27.30 21.55 1.90
CA PRO A 49 -25.87 21.40 2.18
C PRO A 49 -24.93 22.21 1.27
N PHE A 50 -25.43 22.72 0.14
CA PHE A 50 -24.73 23.62 -0.77
C PHE A 50 -25.12 25.11 -0.67
N ALA A 51 -25.89 25.53 0.34
CA ALA A 51 -26.34 26.92 0.49
C ALA A 51 -25.17 27.91 0.49
N VAL A 52 -24.05 27.53 1.11
CA VAL A 52 -22.79 28.29 1.13
C VAL A 52 -22.20 28.50 -0.28
N LEU A 53 -22.57 27.66 -1.24
CA LEU A 53 -22.11 27.72 -2.64
C LEU A 53 -23.17 28.29 -3.60
N GLU A 54 -24.38 28.64 -3.12
CA GLU A 54 -25.40 29.30 -3.95
C GLU A 54 -24.97 30.75 -4.29
N ASP A 55 -24.19 31.38 -3.41
CA ASP A 55 -23.59 32.70 -3.64
C ASP A 55 -22.44 32.64 -4.65
N GLU A 56 -22.16 33.77 -5.33
CA GLU A 56 -20.98 33.86 -6.19
C GLU A 56 -19.70 33.67 -5.38
N PRO A 57 -18.72 32.88 -5.88
CA PRO A 57 -17.45 32.75 -5.19
C PRO A 57 -16.79 34.13 -5.10
N PRO A 58 -16.06 34.42 -4.00
CA PRO A 58 -15.36 35.68 -3.88
C PRO A 58 -14.44 35.86 -5.10
N LEU A 59 -14.68 36.92 -5.87
CA LEU A 59 -13.88 37.23 -7.05
C LEU A 59 -12.42 37.38 -6.59
N ASN A 60 -11.57 36.50 -7.10
CA ASN A 60 -10.14 36.59 -6.86
C ASN A 60 -9.59 37.69 -7.77
N ASP A 61 -9.87 38.95 -7.41
CA ASP A 61 -9.23 40.12 -8.00
C ASP A 61 -7.76 39.98 -7.64
N GLY A 62 -6.93 39.46 -8.56
CA GLY A 62 -5.58 38.92 -8.33
C GLY A 62 -4.51 39.89 -7.77
N HIS A 63 -4.93 40.95 -7.09
CA HIS A 63 -4.13 41.98 -6.46
C HIS A 63 -4.42 42.19 -4.97
N GLN A 64 -5.40 41.48 -4.37
CA GLN A 64 -5.54 41.46 -2.90
C GLN A 64 -5.44 40.03 -2.37
N PRO A 65 -4.50 39.72 -1.46
CA PRO A 65 -4.53 38.44 -0.75
C PRO A 65 -5.88 38.36 -0.02
N MET A 66 -6.60 37.25 -0.20
CA MET A 66 -7.92 37.05 0.42
C MET A 66 -7.81 37.34 1.92
N ALA A 67 -8.53 38.36 2.39
CA ALA A 67 -8.52 38.77 3.79
C ALA A 67 -9.40 37.88 4.68
N SER A 68 -10.11 36.90 4.10
CA SER A 68 -10.83 35.85 4.84
C SER A 68 -9.94 34.63 5.01
N ASP A 69 -9.79 34.17 6.25
CA ASP A 69 -9.04 32.96 6.64
C ASP A 69 -9.56 31.63 6.03
N GLU A 70 -10.63 31.66 5.24
CA GLU A 70 -11.27 30.46 4.69
C GLU A 70 -10.96 30.27 3.21
N ASP A 71 -10.26 29.18 2.88
CA ASP A 71 -9.98 28.71 1.52
C ASP A 71 -11.30 28.32 0.83
N PRO A 72 -11.62 28.83 -0.38
CA PRO A 72 -12.78 28.39 -1.17
C PRO A 72 -12.87 26.87 -1.32
N LEU A 73 -11.74 26.16 -1.40
CA LEU A 73 -11.70 24.70 -1.38
C LEU A 73 -12.30 24.13 -0.09
N ASP A 74 -12.00 24.72 1.07
CA ASP A 74 -12.51 24.26 2.35
C ASP A 74 -14.02 24.40 2.45
N ARG A 75 -14.60 25.47 1.89
CA ARG A 75 -16.06 25.64 1.81
C ARG A 75 -16.72 24.62 0.91
N VAL A 76 -16.13 24.37 -0.26
CA VAL A 76 -16.60 23.32 -1.17
C VAL A 76 -16.55 21.96 -0.49
N PHE A 77 -15.44 21.62 0.16
CA PHE A 77 -15.31 20.35 0.88
C PHE A 77 -16.30 20.23 2.05
N LEU A 78 -16.50 21.30 2.82
CA LEU A 78 -17.49 21.32 3.91
C LEU A 78 -18.90 21.07 3.39
N ALA A 79 -19.29 21.74 2.29
CA ALA A 79 -20.59 21.55 1.65
C ALA A 79 -20.78 20.11 1.15
N LEU A 80 -19.73 19.53 0.57
CA LEU A 80 -19.73 18.13 0.12
C LEU A 80 -19.77 17.14 1.29
N ASP A 81 -19.06 17.39 2.39
CA ASP A 81 -19.10 16.55 3.59
C ASP A 81 -20.47 16.61 4.29
N ASN A 82 -21.11 17.78 4.32
CA ASN A 82 -22.47 17.96 4.81
C ASN A 82 -23.48 17.20 3.94
N TYR A 83 -23.40 17.39 2.62
CA TYR A 83 -24.23 16.67 1.66
C TYR A 83 -24.06 15.15 1.79
N ARG A 84 -22.82 14.68 1.94
CA ARG A 84 -22.50 13.27 2.13
C ARG A 84 -23.08 12.71 3.44
N SER A 85 -22.92 13.44 4.54
CA SER A 85 -23.44 13.02 5.85
C SER A 85 -24.96 12.88 5.81
N LEU A 86 -25.62 13.79 5.11
CA LEU A 86 -27.07 13.77 4.88
C LEU A 86 -27.49 12.60 3.98
N CYS A 87 -26.74 12.31 2.92
CA CYS A 87 -26.99 11.15 2.06
C CYS A 87 -26.88 9.81 2.79
N ILE A 88 -25.80 9.60 3.56
CA ILE A 88 -25.62 8.40 4.40
C ILE A 88 -26.81 8.23 5.36
N PHE A 89 -27.31 9.36 5.87
CA PHE A 89 -28.41 9.37 6.79
C PHE A 89 -29.75 9.02 6.13
N ILE A 90 -30.08 9.63 4.98
CA ILE A 90 -31.28 9.31 4.19
C ILE A 90 -31.27 7.84 3.75
N GLU A 91 -30.11 7.32 3.36
CA GLU A 91 -29.90 5.93 2.95
C GLU A 91 -30.15 4.94 4.08
N ARG A 92 -29.60 5.20 5.28
CA ARG A 92 -29.81 4.35 6.46
C ARG A 92 -31.30 4.20 6.79
N GLU A 93 -32.08 5.26 6.60
CA GLU A 93 -33.52 5.28 6.86
C GLU A 93 -34.37 4.83 5.65
N SER A 94 -33.73 4.38 4.56
CA SER A 94 -34.38 3.83 3.37
C SER A 94 -35.34 4.80 2.64
N HIS A 95 -35.10 6.11 2.72
CA HIS A 95 -35.92 7.11 2.04
C HIS A 95 -35.48 7.32 0.58
N VAL A 96 -35.83 6.37 -0.28
CA VAL A 96 -35.41 6.36 -1.70
C VAL A 96 -35.79 7.64 -2.46
N ASN A 97 -36.98 8.20 -2.21
CA ASN A 97 -37.42 9.43 -2.89
C ASN A 97 -36.55 10.65 -2.51
N LEU A 98 -36.19 10.78 -1.23
CA LEU A 98 -35.31 11.84 -0.76
C LEU A 98 -33.88 11.69 -1.31
N LEU A 99 -33.41 10.45 -1.54
CA LEU A 99 -32.12 10.23 -2.22
C LEU A 99 -32.14 10.72 -3.67
N VAL A 100 -33.26 10.50 -4.39
CA VAL A 100 -33.43 11.01 -5.75
C VAL A 100 -33.44 12.54 -5.76
N GLU A 101 -34.21 13.17 -4.86
CA GLU A 101 -34.22 14.63 -4.71
C GLU A 101 -32.83 15.18 -4.34
N ALA A 102 -32.11 14.48 -3.46
CA ALA A 102 -30.76 14.87 -3.07
C ALA A 102 -29.77 14.82 -4.23
N ARG A 103 -29.84 13.76 -5.03
CA ARG A 103 -29.04 13.61 -6.24
C ARG A 103 -29.35 14.71 -7.24
N ASP A 104 -30.63 14.95 -7.54
CA ASP A 104 -31.03 15.97 -8.51
C ASP A 104 -30.60 17.38 -8.05
N TYR A 105 -30.65 17.65 -6.73
CA TYR A 105 -30.11 18.88 -6.14
C TYR A 105 -28.59 19.00 -6.29
N ALA A 106 -27.84 17.93 -6.03
CA ALA A 106 -26.39 17.89 -6.23
C ALA A 106 -25.99 18.10 -7.69
N GLU A 107 -26.72 17.50 -8.64
CA GLU A 107 -26.54 17.72 -10.07
C GLU A 107 -26.75 19.19 -10.43
N ALA A 108 -27.81 19.83 -9.93
CA ALA A 108 -28.07 21.25 -10.15
C ALA A 108 -26.95 22.14 -9.60
N MET A 109 -26.38 21.79 -8.44
CA MET A 109 -25.31 22.56 -7.80
C MET A 109 -23.93 22.35 -8.41
N THR A 110 -23.75 21.34 -9.25
CA THR A 110 -22.44 20.99 -9.84
C THR A 110 -21.79 22.18 -10.55
N SER A 111 -22.58 22.97 -11.29
CA SER A 111 -22.08 24.17 -11.99
C SER A 111 -21.55 25.26 -11.04
N ASN A 112 -22.21 25.45 -9.89
CA ASN A 112 -21.76 26.39 -8.87
C ASN A 112 -20.48 25.89 -8.23
N VAL A 113 -20.38 24.59 -7.97
CA VAL A 113 -19.15 24.07 -7.36
C VAL A 113 -17.94 24.15 -8.30
N TYR A 114 -18.12 23.93 -9.61
CA TYR A 114 -17.05 24.20 -10.59
C TYR A 114 -16.62 25.66 -10.59
N ARG A 115 -17.57 26.59 -10.47
CA ARG A 115 -17.29 28.03 -10.36
C ARG A 115 -16.47 28.34 -9.11
N TRP A 116 -16.85 27.77 -7.96
CA TRP A 116 -16.16 27.94 -6.68
C TRP A 116 -14.75 27.37 -6.67
N LEU A 117 -14.52 26.25 -7.35
CA LEU A 117 -13.20 25.67 -7.50
C LEU A 117 -12.36 26.37 -8.58
N GLN A 118 -12.95 27.28 -9.36
CA GLN A 118 -12.35 27.91 -10.55
C GLN A 118 -11.85 26.89 -11.57
N VAL A 119 -12.65 25.83 -11.78
CA VAL A 119 -12.27 24.73 -12.67
C VAL A 119 -13.19 24.66 -13.88
N ASP A 120 -12.60 24.40 -15.05
CA ASP A 120 -13.35 24.25 -16.29
C ASP A 120 -14.28 23.03 -16.21
N PRO A 121 -15.61 23.18 -16.36
CA PRO A 121 -16.57 22.08 -16.32
C PRO A 121 -16.35 21.05 -17.44
N THR A 122 -15.58 21.37 -18.48
CA THR A 122 -15.23 20.43 -19.55
C THR A 122 -14.04 19.53 -19.21
N ASP A 123 -13.37 19.75 -18.07
CA ASP A 123 -12.29 18.89 -17.60
C ASP A 123 -12.84 17.61 -16.97
N ASN A 124 -12.66 16.49 -17.68
CA ASN A 124 -13.09 15.15 -17.27
C ASN A 124 -12.58 14.75 -15.87
N PHE A 125 -11.44 15.27 -15.43
CA PHE A 125 -10.88 15.02 -14.09
C PHE A 125 -11.85 15.45 -12.98
N VAL A 126 -12.51 16.57 -13.22
CA VAL A 126 -13.25 17.35 -12.23
C VAL A 126 -14.66 16.80 -12.16
N GLN A 127 -15.22 16.41 -13.30
CA GLN A 127 -16.47 15.64 -13.39
C GLN A 127 -16.38 14.29 -12.66
N VAL A 128 -15.26 13.57 -12.78
CA VAL A 128 -15.05 12.28 -12.10
C VAL A 128 -14.91 12.47 -10.59
N VAL A 129 -14.13 13.47 -10.15
CA VAL A 129 -13.98 13.81 -8.73
C VAL A 129 -15.31 14.33 -8.15
N PHE A 130 -16.10 15.07 -8.92
CA PHE A 130 -17.46 15.51 -8.55
C PHE A 130 -18.44 14.36 -8.40
N ALA A 131 -18.49 13.45 -9.38
CA ALA A 131 -19.36 12.28 -9.32
C ALA A 131 -19.02 11.38 -8.13
N MET A 132 -17.74 11.29 -7.75
CA MET A 132 -17.32 10.57 -6.54
C MET A 132 -17.69 11.26 -5.23
N LEU A 133 -17.73 12.59 -5.23
CA LEU A 133 -18.04 13.41 -4.07
C LEU A 133 -19.54 13.53 -3.81
N LEU A 134 -20.36 13.47 -4.86
CA LEU A 134 -21.80 13.72 -4.82
C LEU A 134 -22.68 12.46 -4.72
N LEU A 135 -22.10 11.26 -4.66
CA LEU A 135 -22.90 10.04 -4.58
C LEU A 135 -22.69 9.30 -3.24
N PRO A 136 -23.77 8.85 -2.57
CA PRO A 136 -23.68 8.04 -1.35
C PRO A 136 -22.88 6.76 -1.61
N ARG A 137 -22.06 6.33 -0.64
CA ARG A 137 -21.10 5.22 -0.81
C ARG A 137 -21.74 3.86 -1.08
N ASP A 138 -22.97 3.66 -0.62
CA ASP A 138 -23.71 2.40 -0.73
C ASP A 138 -24.84 2.50 -1.79
N ASP A 139 -24.91 3.62 -2.52
CA ASP A 139 -25.89 3.82 -3.60
C ASP A 139 -25.55 2.93 -4.81
N TYR A 140 -26.56 2.21 -5.30
CA TYR A 140 -26.53 1.51 -6.58
C TYR A 140 -26.04 2.40 -7.73
N SER A 141 -26.16 3.72 -7.62
CA SER A 141 -25.65 4.71 -8.58
C SER A 141 -24.12 4.73 -8.63
N LEU A 142 -23.41 4.64 -7.50
CA LEU A 142 -21.95 4.47 -7.49
C LEU A 142 -21.55 3.13 -8.08
N ILE A 143 -22.25 2.05 -7.72
CA ILE A 143 -22.03 0.73 -8.31
C ILE A 143 -22.21 0.78 -9.83
N ARG A 144 -23.23 1.49 -10.34
CA ARG A 144 -23.43 1.71 -11.78
C ARG A 144 -22.30 2.51 -12.40
N LEU A 145 -21.80 3.56 -11.75
CA LEU A 145 -20.65 4.33 -12.23
C LEU A 145 -19.38 3.48 -12.25
N PHE A 146 -19.09 2.72 -11.19
CA PHE A 146 -17.95 1.79 -11.15
C PHE A 146 -18.08 0.62 -12.12
N SER A 147 -19.31 0.31 -12.54
CA SER A 147 -19.58 -0.60 -13.64
C SER A 147 -19.34 0.01 -15.02
N MET A 148 -19.12 1.33 -15.13
CA MET A 148 -18.78 1.99 -16.40
C MET A 148 -17.27 1.90 -16.66
N PRO A 149 -16.82 1.25 -17.75
CA PRO A 149 -15.38 1.10 -18.04
C PRO A 149 -14.62 2.43 -18.11
N ARG A 150 -15.23 3.47 -18.71
CA ARG A 150 -14.63 4.80 -18.81
C ARG A 150 -14.35 5.44 -17.45
N PHE A 151 -15.21 5.20 -16.47
CA PHE A 151 -15.02 5.76 -15.13
C PHE A 151 -13.82 5.11 -14.45
N VAL A 152 -13.73 3.78 -14.51
CA VAL A 152 -12.56 3.03 -14.00
C VAL A 152 -11.28 3.47 -14.71
N GLU A 153 -11.32 3.64 -16.03
CA GLU A 153 -10.19 4.17 -16.83
C GLU A 153 -9.70 5.52 -16.28
N TYR A 154 -10.61 6.47 -16.08
CA TYR A 154 -10.25 7.79 -15.55
C TYR A 154 -9.68 7.70 -14.14
N ILE A 155 -10.30 6.94 -13.24
CA ILE A 155 -9.84 6.86 -11.85
C ILE A 155 -8.45 6.25 -11.76
N VAL A 156 -8.20 5.18 -12.52
CA VAL A 156 -6.89 4.53 -12.54
C VAL A 156 -5.85 5.47 -13.16
N ASP A 157 -6.17 6.17 -14.24
CA ASP A 157 -5.26 7.15 -14.84
C ASP A 157 -4.94 8.28 -13.87
N ILE A 158 -5.96 8.83 -13.22
CA ILE A 158 -5.84 9.87 -12.21
C ILE A 158 -4.99 9.40 -11.04
N TRP A 159 -5.25 8.21 -10.49
CA TRP A 159 -4.48 7.68 -9.38
C TRP A 159 -3.02 7.40 -9.76
N ALA A 160 -2.78 6.91 -10.98
CA ALA A 160 -1.45 6.64 -11.51
C ALA A 160 -0.65 7.91 -11.82
N ASN A 161 -1.35 8.97 -12.20
CA ASN A 161 -0.80 10.25 -12.61
C ASN A 161 -1.13 11.39 -11.63
N PHE A 162 -1.53 11.07 -10.40
CA PHE A 162 -2.05 12.05 -9.44
C PHE A 162 -1.11 13.25 -9.27
N PHE A 163 0.18 12.97 -9.12
CA PHE A 163 1.23 13.99 -8.97
C PHE A 163 1.53 14.83 -10.22
N ARG A 164 1.01 14.41 -11.38
CA ARG A 164 1.05 15.21 -12.61
C ARG A 164 -0.13 16.18 -12.65
N TYR A 165 -1.30 15.74 -12.19
CA TYR A 165 -2.53 16.53 -12.22
C TYR A 165 -2.66 17.46 -11.02
N ASN A 166 -2.11 17.08 -9.87
CA ASN A 166 -2.32 17.80 -8.63
C ASN A 166 -1.02 17.91 -7.84
N GLY A 167 -0.64 19.14 -7.50
CA GLY A 167 0.60 19.41 -6.77
C GLY A 167 0.53 18.99 -5.30
N THR A 168 -0.62 19.17 -4.63
CA THR A 168 -0.62 19.23 -3.15
C THR A 168 -1.97 19.05 -2.44
N LEU A 169 -3.02 18.47 -3.03
CA LEU A 169 -4.32 18.34 -2.32
C LEU A 169 -4.59 16.92 -1.75
N PRO A 170 -4.22 16.62 -0.47
CA PRO A 170 -4.55 15.38 0.23
C PRO A 170 -6.03 14.98 0.16
N ARG A 171 -6.96 15.95 0.18
CA ARG A 171 -8.40 15.68 0.16
C ARG A 171 -8.88 15.02 -1.14
N VAL A 172 -8.46 15.54 -2.29
CA VAL A 172 -8.73 14.93 -3.62
C VAL A 172 -8.23 13.48 -3.65
N TYR A 173 -7.08 13.27 -3.03
CA TYR A 173 -6.49 11.96 -2.92
C TYR A 173 -7.31 10.99 -2.04
N LEU A 174 -7.96 11.46 -0.97
CA LEU A 174 -8.86 10.62 -0.17
C LEU A 174 -10.03 10.10 -1.03
N ILE A 175 -10.65 11.00 -1.78
CA ILE A 175 -11.81 10.72 -2.64
C ILE A 175 -11.46 9.69 -3.71
N LEU A 176 -10.30 9.86 -4.36
CA LEU A 176 -9.85 8.92 -5.40
C LEU A 176 -9.65 7.51 -4.86
N ASN A 177 -9.01 7.36 -3.68
CA ASN A 177 -8.82 6.03 -3.10
C ASN A 177 -10.14 5.42 -2.63
N ASP A 178 -11.03 6.23 -2.05
CA ASP A 178 -12.36 5.76 -1.68
C ASP A 178 -13.13 5.28 -2.91
N GLY A 179 -13.00 5.98 -4.04
CA GLY A 179 -13.56 5.56 -5.32
C GLY A 179 -12.97 4.23 -5.82
N ILE A 180 -11.65 4.07 -5.82
CA ILE A 180 -11.04 2.78 -6.23
C ILE A 180 -11.45 1.65 -5.29
N MET A 181 -11.48 1.90 -3.98
CA MET A 181 -11.92 0.89 -3.02
C MET A 181 -13.37 0.50 -3.21
N ALA A 182 -14.26 1.44 -3.55
CA ALA A 182 -15.63 1.14 -3.90
C ALA A 182 -15.71 0.32 -5.21
N ALA A 183 -14.88 0.64 -6.20
CA ALA A 183 -14.78 -0.15 -7.44
C ALA A 183 -14.31 -1.59 -7.20
N ASP A 184 -13.36 -1.82 -6.28
CA ASP A 184 -12.93 -3.18 -5.92
C ASP A 184 -13.99 -3.91 -5.08
N LYS A 185 -14.63 -3.20 -4.15
CA LYS A 185 -15.68 -3.73 -3.27
C LYS A 185 -17.01 -3.99 -3.95
N ASP A 186 -17.18 -3.68 -5.24
CA ASP A 186 -18.38 -4.03 -6.00
C ASP A 186 -18.51 -5.57 -6.14
N LEU A 187 -18.94 -6.13 -5.00
CA LEU A 187 -18.97 -7.52 -4.59
C LEU A 187 -20.08 -8.30 -5.28
N VAL A 188 -21.09 -7.59 -5.79
CA VAL A 188 -22.28 -8.24 -6.33
C VAL A 188 -21.95 -8.98 -7.63
N ARG A 189 -20.89 -8.57 -8.37
CA ARG A 189 -20.56 -9.21 -9.67
C ARG A 189 -19.07 -9.37 -10.02
N GLY A 190 -18.14 -8.77 -9.27
CA GLY A 190 -16.70 -8.82 -9.60
C GLY A 190 -16.34 -8.15 -10.94
N VAL A 191 -17.27 -7.41 -11.55
CA VAL A 191 -17.07 -6.67 -12.79
C VAL A 191 -16.14 -5.48 -12.55
N GLY A 192 -16.39 -4.69 -11.50
CA GLY A 192 -15.54 -3.57 -11.10
C GLY A 192 -14.08 -3.99 -10.87
N ARG A 193 -13.86 -5.08 -10.13
CA ARG A 193 -12.52 -5.66 -9.92
C ARG A 193 -11.82 -6.07 -11.22
N ARG A 194 -12.55 -6.68 -12.17
CA ARG A 194 -11.96 -7.07 -13.46
C ARG A 194 -11.57 -5.84 -14.28
N LEU A 195 -12.45 -4.85 -14.38
CA LEU A 195 -12.18 -3.60 -15.07
C LEU A 195 -10.99 -2.87 -14.43
N LEU A 196 -10.92 -2.85 -13.09
CA LEU A 196 -9.81 -2.26 -12.35
C LEU A 196 -8.50 -2.97 -12.68
N ALA A 197 -8.47 -4.30 -12.71
CA ALA A 197 -7.29 -5.07 -13.08
C ALA A 197 -6.86 -4.83 -14.55
N GLU A 198 -7.82 -4.77 -15.49
CA GLU A 198 -7.58 -4.47 -16.90
C GLU A 198 -7.00 -3.07 -17.09
N GLU A 199 -7.53 -2.08 -16.39
CA GLU A 199 -7.03 -0.71 -16.44
C GLU A 199 -5.67 -0.55 -15.76
N MET A 200 -5.47 -1.21 -14.62
CA MET A 200 -4.15 -1.30 -13.99
C MET A 200 -3.13 -1.97 -14.94
N HIS A 201 -3.53 -3.02 -15.65
CA HIS A 201 -2.72 -3.66 -16.69
C HIS A 201 -2.38 -2.67 -17.82
N ARG A 202 -3.37 -1.95 -18.33
CA ARG A 202 -3.16 -0.97 -19.41
C ARG A 202 -2.16 0.11 -18.99
N VAL A 203 -2.27 0.64 -17.78
CA VAL A 203 -1.43 1.74 -17.28
C VAL A 203 -0.04 1.27 -16.82
N PHE A 204 0.07 0.08 -16.23
CA PHE A 204 1.29 -0.40 -15.57
C PHE A 204 1.91 -1.67 -16.15
N GLY A 205 1.22 -2.43 -17.00
CA GLY A 205 1.63 -3.77 -17.49
C GLY A 205 2.99 -3.80 -18.18
N LYS A 206 3.34 -2.75 -18.92
CA LYS A 206 4.68 -2.62 -19.54
C LYS A 206 5.76 -2.20 -18.54
N HIS A 207 5.37 -1.64 -17.40
CA HIS A 207 6.25 -1.00 -16.43
C HIS A 207 5.82 -1.29 -14.97
N PRO A 208 5.85 -2.55 -14.48
CA PRO A 208 5.38 -2.89 -13.13
C PRO A 208 6.11 -2.13 -12.01
N ARG A 209 7.37 -1.74 -12.23
CA ARG A 209 8.12 -0.87 -11.29
C ARG A 209 7.50 0.53 -11.12
N ARG A 210 6.69 0.99 -12.08
CA ARG A 210 5.97 2.26 -12.00
C ARG A 210 4.88 2.18 -10.93
N LEU A 211 4.15 1.07 -10.83
CA LEU A 211 3.14 0.85 -9.78
C LEU A 211 3.77 1.03 -8.38
N CYS A 212 4.89 0.34 -8.12
CA CYS A 212 5.60 0.48 -6.85
C CYS A 212 6.07 1.91 -6.56
N ARG A 213 6.42 2.69 -7.59
CA ARG A 213 6.81 4.11 -7.44
C ARG A 213 5.60 4.99 -7.13
N VAL A 214 4.45 4.75 -7.77
CA VAL A 214 3.20 5.47 -7.52
C VAL A 214 2.75 5.24 -6.07
N VAL A 215 2.69 3.98 -5.64
CA VAL A 215 2.36 3.61 -4.25
C VAL A 215 3.26 4.33 -3.25
N VAL A 216 4.57 4.33 -3.47
CA VAL A 216 5.49 4.99 -2.53
C VAL A 216 5.36 6.51 -2.54
N ARG A 217 5.11 7.15 -3.70
CA ARG A 217 4.86 8.60 -3.75
C ARG A 217 3.58 8.98 -3.00
N HIS A 218 2.56 8.14 -3.12
CA HIS A 218 1.34 8.27 -2.34
C HIS A 218 1.60 8.20 -0.83
N LEU A 219 2.38 7.22 -0.39
CA LEU A 219 2.80 7.12 1.02
C LEU A 219 3.71 8.27 1.48
N ASP A 220 4.46 8.90 0.57
CA ASP A 220 5.26 10.09 0.88
C ASP A 220 4.40 11.33 1.14
N VAL A 221 3.31 11.52 0.39
CA VAL A 221 2.39 12.64 0.64
C VAL A 221 1.60 12.44 1.92
N LEU A 222 1.21 11.20 2.20
CA LEU A 222 0.54 10.82 3.44
C LEU A 222 1.52 10.71 4.61
N ARG A 223 2.79 11.09 4.44
CA ARG A 223 3.77 10.99 5.51
C ARG A 223 3.36 11.82 6.72
N ALA A 224 2.76 12.99 6.53
CA ALA A 224 2.24 13.82 7.61
C ALA A 224 0.75 13.58 7.89
N ALA A 225 0.21 12.46 7.40
CA ALA A 225 -1.22 12.18 7.48
C ALA A 225 -1.70 12.10 8.92
N ARG A 226 -2.90 12.66 9.15
CA ARG A 226 -3.62 12.56 10.43
C ARG A 226 -4.33 11.20 10.55
N PRO A 227 -4.74 10.76 11.75
CA PRO A 227 -5.38 9.45 11.95
C PRO A 227 -6.59 9.19 11.02
N GLU A 228 -7.40 10.22 10.73
CA GLU A 228 -8.54 10.14 9.82
C GLU A 228 -8.15 9.82 8.36
N GLU A 229 -6.90 10.07 7.99
CA GLU A 229 -6.35 9.84 6.65
C GLU A 229 -5.68 8.45 6.51
N TYR A 230 -5.47 7.71 7.61
CA TYR A 230 -4.85 6.36 7.59
C TYR A 230 -5.65 5.35 6.75
N ARG A 231 -6.96 5.54 6.65
CA ARG A 231 -7.82 4.74 5.76
C ARG A 231 -7.33 4.77 4.31
N VAL A 232 -6.69 5.87 3.91
CA VAL A 232 -6.25 6.12 2.54
C VAL A 232 -4.86 5.54 2.29
N GLU A 233 -3.94 5.65 3.24
CA GLU A 233 -2.68 4.87 3.22
C GLU A 233 -2.98 3.37 3.05
N ARG A 234 -3.93 2.87 3.85
CA ARG A 234 -4.39 1.48 3.79
C ARG A 234 -4.98 1.13 2.42
N ALA A 235 -5.88 1.97 1.90
CA ALA A 235 -6.53 1.74 0.61
C ALA A 235 -5.50 1.58 -0.52
N SER A 236 -4.51 2.48 -0.60
CA SER A 236 -3.50 2.43 -1.67
C SER A 236 -2.63 1.17 -1.62
N LEU A 237 -2.33 0.68 -0.43
CA LEU A 237 -1.62 -0.58 -0.22
C LEU A 237 -2.49 -1.78 -0.62
N THR A 238 -3.78 -1.76 -0.30
CA THR A 238 -4.75 -2.80 -0.70
C THR A 238 -4.87 -2.88 -2.22
N ILE A 239 -5.14 -1.74 -2.88
CA ILE A 239 -5.28 -1.63 -4.33
C ILE A 239 -4.04 -2.19 -5.04
N ALA A 240 -2.85 -1.82 -4.55
CA ALA A 240 -1.61 -2.31 -5.12
C ALA A 240 -1.39 -3.82 -4.91
N ASN A 241 -1.76 -4.36 -3.75
CA ASN A 241 -1.71 -5.80 -3.50
C ASN A 241 -2.62 -6.56 -4.45
N GLU A 242 -3.88 -6.15 -4.53
CA GLU A 242 -4.90 -6.80 -5.36
C GLU A 242 -4.51 -6.76 -6.84
N ALA A 243 -4.03 -5.63 -7.34
CA ALA A 243 -3.57 -5.52 -8.71
C ALA A 243 -2.45 -6.53 -9.04
N ILE A 244 -1.46 -6.70 -8.15
CA ILE A 244 -0.34 -7.62 -8.38
C ILE A 244 -0.77 -9.09 -8.19
N ASP A 245 -1.72 -9.36 -7.30
CA ASP A 245 -2.30 -10.69 -7.10
C ASP A 245 -3.08 -11.14 -8.36
N HIS A 246 -3.95 -10.26 -8.89
CA HIS A 246 -4.80 -10.54 -10.04
C HIS A 246 -4.04 -10.60 -11.38
N ASP A 247 -3.04 -9.76 -11.58
CA ASP A 247 -2.29 -9.71 -12.84
C ASP A 247 -0.79 -9.99 -12.65
N LYS A 248 -0.35 -11.14 -13.17
CA LYS A 248 1.06 -11.57 -13.13
C LYS A 248 2.00 -10.62 -13.89
N THR A 249 1.52 -9.88 -14.87
CA THR A 249 2.33 -8.91 -15.61
C THR A 249 2.65 -7.65 -14.78
N LEU A 250 1.83 -7.35 -13.77
CA LEU A 250 2.08 -6.29 -12.80
C LEU A 250 3.11 -6.66 -11.73
N ARG A 251 3.54 -7.94 -11.67
CA ARG A 251 4.57 -8.40 -10.73
C ARG A 251 5.93 -7.85 -11.13
N PRO A 252 6.55 -6.98 -10.31
CA PRO A 252 7.88 -6.50 -10.63
C PRO A 252 8.87 -7.68 -10.52
N ARG A 253 9.68 -7.92 -11.56
CA ARG A 253 10.78 -8.90 -11.48
C ARG A 253 11.75 -8.56 -10.33
N THR A 254 11.98 -7.27 -10.12
CA THR A 254 12.77 -6.73 -9.01
C THR A 254 12.11 -5.44 -8.50
N CYS A 255 11.96 -5.31 -7.18
CA CYS A 255 11.56 -4.06 -6.55
C CYS A 255 12.79 -3.14 -6.38
N PRO A 256 12.72 -1.81 -6.58
CA PRO A 256 13.84 -0.92 -6.23
C PRO A 256 14.06 -0.79 -4.72
N ARG A 257 15.32 -0.81 -4.25
CA ARG A 257 15.65 -0.69 -2.80
C ARG A 257 15.00 0.52 -2.14
N ARG A 258 15.04 1.70 -2.79
CA ARG A 258 14.43 2.94 -2.26
C ARG A 258 12.94 2.79 -1.92
N ILE A 259 12.22 1.96 -2.67
CA ILE A 259 10.80 1.69 -2.40
C ILE A 259 10.67 0.84 -1.14
N VAL A 260 11.45 -0.24 -1.03
CA VAL A 260 11.49 -1.09 0.18
C VAL A 260 11.80 -0.25 1.42
N THR A 261 12.84 0.57 1.38
CA THR A 261 13.24 1.43 2.51
C THR A 261 12.12 2.36 2.97
N LYS A 262 11.37 2.94 2.03
CA LYS A 262 10.25 3.85 2.36
C LYS A 262 9.07 3.10 2.99
N ILE A 263 8.75 1.90 2.49
CA ILE A 263 7.70 1.07 3.08
C ILE A 263 8.10 0.60 4.48
N VAL A 264 9.34 0.17 4.69
CA VAL A 264 9.85 -0.21 6.02
C VAL A 264 9.82 0.98 6.99
N SER A 265 10.19 2.18 6.53
CA SER A 265 10.09 3.40 7.33
C SER A 265 8.64 3.74 7.71
N LEU A 266 7.67 3.53 6.82
CA LEU A 266 6.25 3.67 7.13
C LEU A 266 5.82 2.68 8.21
N ILE A 267 6.16 1.40 8.05
CA ILE A 267 5.84 0.32 9.00
C ILE A 267 6.40 0.64 10.39
N ASP A 268 7.69 1.01 10.47
CA ASP A 268 8.31 1.30 11.76
C ASP A 268 7.66 2.51 12.44
N ARG A 269 7.38 3.58 11.70
CA ARG A 269 6.70 4.74 12.26
C ARG A 269 5.30 4.39 12.77
N ARG A 270 4.44 3.81 11.93
CA ARG A 270 3.04 3.54 12.28
C ARG A 270 2.91 2.52 13.41
N SER A 271 3.84 1.56 13.51
CA SER A 271 3.88 0.62 14.63
C SER A 271 4.31 1.24 15.98
N ARG A 272 4.75 2.51 16.02
CA ARG A 272 5.11 3.21 17.28
C ARG A 272 3.98 4.08 17.81
N GLU A 273 2.89 4.26 17.06
CA GLU A 273 1.80 5.16 17.45
C GLU A 273 0.81 4.48 18.42
N PHE A 274 0.94 3.16 18.65
CA PHE A 274 0.09 2.37 19.58
C PHE A 274 -1.43 2.56 19.37
N ASP A 275 -1.82 2.86 18.13
CA ASP A 275 -3.21 3.08 17.72
C ASP A 275 -3.64 2.03 16.69
N ILE A 276 -4.89 1.56 16.75
CA ILE A 276 -5.40 0.46 15.91
C ILE A 276 -5.41 0.85 14.43
N PRO A 277 -5.96 2.02 14.01
CA PRO A 277 -5.79 2.55 12.67
C PRO A 277 -4.35 2.61 12.18
N ALA A 278 -3.41 3.08 13.01
CA ALA A 278 -1.99 3.13 12.64
C ALA A 278 -1.42 1.72 12.42
N TYR A 279 -1.73 0.79 13.32
CA TYR A 279 -1.34 -0.62 13.18
C TYR A 279 -1.92 -1.26 11.93
N ALA A 280 -3.17 -0.95 11.58
CA ALA A 280 -3.76 -1.43 10.34
C ALA A 280 -2.92 -0.99 9.13
N VAL A 281 -2.51 0.28 9.03
CA VAL A 281 -1.63 0.72 7.94
C VAL A 281 -0.31 -0.07 7.95
N ALA A 282 0.34 -0.21 9.10
CA ALA A 282 1.60 -0.95 9.21
C ALA A 282 1.44 -2.42 8.77
N VAL A 283 0.37 -3.09 9.17
CA VAL A 283 0.08 -4.47 8.76
C VAL A 283 -0.15 -4.57 7.25
N PHE A 284 -0.94 -3.67 6.65
CA PHE A 284 -1.16 -3.68 5.20
C PHE A 284 0.13 -3.36 4.42
N ALA A 285 1.00 -2.52 4.97
CA ALA A 285 2.32 -2.26 4.40
C ALA A 285 3.23 -3.51 4.50
N CYS A 286 3.17 -4.24 5.62
CA CYS A 286 3.84 -5.53 5.75
C CYS A 286 3.28 -6.56 4.75
N MET A 287 1.96 -6.62 4.53
CA MET A 287 1.34 -7.49 3.54
C MET A 287 1.83 -7.17 2.12
N TYR A 288 1.97 -5.87 1.81
CA TYR A 288 2.53 -5.44 0.53
C TYR A 288 4.00 -5.85 0.37
N LEU A 289 4.82 -5.74 1.41
CA LEU A 289 6.19 -6.28 1.38
C LEU A 289 6.21 -7.81 1.25
N ASP A 290 5.38 -8.53 2.00
CA ASP A 290 5.25 -9.99 1.91
C ASP A 290 4.89 -10.44 0.50
N HIS A 291 3.93 -9.77 -0.12
CA HIS A 291 3.55 -10.03 -1.50
C HIS A 291 4.75 -9.81 -2.43
N LEU A 292 5.47 -8.69 -2.30
CA LEU A 292 6.70 -8.42 -3.06
C LEU A 292 7.80 -9.46 -2.81
N TRP A 293 7.97 -9.97 -1.58
CA TRP A 293 8.94 -11.03 -1.26
C TRP A 293 8.60 -12.33 -1.99
N ARG A 294 7.32 -12.65 -2.13
CA ARG A 294 6.84 -13.88 -2.78
C ARG A 294 6.84 -13.81 -4.31
N VAL A 295 6.52 -12.65 -4.89
CA VAL A 295 6.35 -12.53 -6.36
C VAL A 295 7.61 -12.08 -7.10
N THR A 296 8.55 -11.41 -6.43
CA THR A 296 9.82 -11.04 -7.06
C THR A 296 10.69 -12.29 -7.25
N GLN A 297 11.39 -12.39 -8.38
CA GLN A 297 12.27 -13.55 -8.66
C GLN A 297 13.56 -13.55 -7.83
N ASP A 298 13.69 -12.61 -6.89
CA ASP A 298 14.94 -12.26 -6.24
C ASP A 298 14.73 -11.98 -4.75
N SER A 299 15.50 -12.68 -3.92
CA SER A 299 15.47 -12.50 -2.46
C SER A 299 16.03 -11.14 -1.99
N ARG A 300 16.57 -10.31 -2.89
CA ARG A 300 17.03 -8.94 -2.60
C ARG A 300 15.98 -8.08 -1.91
N THR A 301 14.71 -8.19 -2.31
CA THR A 301 13.62 -7.42 -1.68
C THR A 301 13.51 -7.74 -0.18
N LEU A 302 13.53 -9.03 0.17
CA LEU A 302 13.50 -9.49 1.55
C LEU A 302 14.79 -9.12 2.31
N ILE A 303 15.95 -9.30 1.68
CA ILE A 303 17.25 -8.89 2.24
C ILE A 303 17.27 -7.41 2.61
N TRP A 304 16.82 -6.53 1.71
CA TRP A 304 16.74 -5.10 1.99
C TRP A 304 15.73 -4.79 3.08
N SER A 305 14.59 -5.48 3.11
CA SER A 305 13.57 -5.27 4.15
C SER A 305 14.13 -5.59 5.55
N ILE A 306 14.85 -6.71 5.69
CA ILE A 306 15.50 -7.08 6.95
C ILE A 306 16.62 -6.10 7.29
N SER A 307 17.46 -5.74 6.31
CA SER A 307 18.55 -4.77 6.50
C SER A 307 18.05 -3.40 6.96
N ASP A 308 16.87 -2.99 6.46
CA ASP A 308 16.23 -1.71 6.82
C ASP A 308 15.39 -1.83 8.12
N GLY A 309 15.39 -3.00 8.77
CA GLY A 309 14.86 -3.18 10.13
C GLY A 309 13.39 -3.61 10.24
N VAL A 310 12.77 -4.18 9.20
CA VAL A 310 11.33 -4.53 9.18
C VAL A 310 10.88 -5.50 10.29
N VAL A 311 11.79 -6.33 10.80
CA VAL A 311 11.46 -7.38 11.79
C VAL A 311 11.01 -6.76 13.12
N ARG A 312 11.70 -5.72 13.61
CA ARG A 312 11.39 -5.13 14.93
C ARG A 312 9.98 -4.52 15.02
N PRO A 313 9.50 -3.73 14.03
CA PRO A 313 8.11 -3.31 13.95
C PRO A 313 7.10 -4.45 13.95
N ILE A 314 7.38 -5.55 13.23
CA ILE A 314 6.50 -6.72 13.19
C ILE A 314 6.39 -7.36 14.58
N LEU A 315 7.53 -7.59 15.24
CA LEU A 315 7.57 -8.15 16.59
C LEU A 315 6.83 -7.26 17.59
N ARG A 316 7.03 -5.93 17.52
CA ARG A 316 6.32 -4.94 18.35
C ARG A 316 4.80 -5.05 18.20
N MET A 317 4.29 -5.10 16.96
CA MET A 317 2.86 -5.22 16.72
C MET A 317 2.31 -6.58 17.17
N LEU A 318 3.06 -7.68 16.97
CA LEU A 318 2.66 -9.01 17.44
C LEU A 318 2.55 -9.11 18.96
N SER A 319 3.43 -8.42 19.69
CA SER A 319 3.37 -8.37 21.16
C SER A 319 2.28 -7.44 21.68
N ALA A 320 1.90 -6.41 20.91
CA ALA A 320 0.91 -5.42 21.32
C ALA A 320 -0.55 -5.83 20.98
N LEU A 321 -0.75 -6.59 19.90
CA LEU A 321 -2.07 -7.01 19.46
C LEU A 321 -2.50 -8.31 20.15
N PRO A 322 -3.77 -8.43 20.59
CA PRO A 322 -4.31 -9.72 21.05
C PRO A 322 -4.22 -10.77 19.93
N ALA A 323 -3.89 -12.01 20.29
CA ALA A 323 -3.76 -13.10 19.31
C ALA A 323 -5.04 -13.37 18.49
N SER A 324 -6.22 -13.02 19.04
CA SER A 324 -7.52 -13.14 18.39
C SER A 324 -7.84 -12.01 17.40
N HIS A 325 -7.02 -10.95 17.35
CA HIS A 325 -7.26 -9.81 16.49
C HIS A 325 -6.91 -10.14 15.02
N ASP A 326 -7.75 -9.76 14.04
CA ASP A 326 -7.53 -10.06 12.61
C ASP A 326 -6.14 -9.61 12.10
N LEU A 327 -5.71 -8.41 12.52
CA LEU A 327 -4.36 -7.90 12.18
C LEU A 327 -3.23 -8.79 12.69
N ALA A 328 -3.38 -9.42 13.87
CA ALA A 328 -2.39 -10.35 14.39
C ALA A 328 -2.28 -11.58 13.48
N SER A 329 -3.41 -12.17 13.07
CA SER A 329 -3.43 -13.31 12.13
C SER A 329 -2.72 -12.99 10.81
N ARG A 330 -2.87 -11.77 10.30
CA ARG A 330 -2.14 -11.31 9.10
C ARG A 330 -0.64 -11.24 9.33
N LEU A 331 -0.20 -10.71 10.48
CA LEU A 331 1.23 -10.66 10.83
C LEU A 331 1.83 -12.06 10.99
N GLN A 332 1.08 -13.04 11.50
CA GLN A 332 1.53 -14.44 11.58
C GLN A 332 1.86 -15.02 10.19
N LEU A 333 1.05 -14.73 9.17
CA LEU A 333 1.33 -15.14 7.79
C LEU A 333 2.66 -14.57 7.29
N ILE A 334 2.94 -13.32 7.63
CA ILE A 334 4.17 -12.61 7.24
C ILE A 334 5.38 -13.21 7.97
N MET A 335 5.24 -13.56 9.25
CA MET A 335 6.26 -14.29 10.00
C MET A 335 6.60 -15.64 9.38
N ARG A 336 5.59 -16.39 8.91
CA ARG A 336 5.82 -17.66 8.19
C ARG A 336 6.63 -17.44 6.91
N THR A 337 6.40 -16.34 6.19
CA THR A 337 7.23 -15.99 5.02
C THR A 337 8.67 -15.66 5.42
N LEU A 338 8.89 -14.92 6.52
CA LEU A 338 10.24 -14.68 7.05
C LEU A 338 10.96 -15.98 7.41
N VAL A 339 10.29 -16.88 8.14
CA VAL A 339 10.81 -18.21 8.52
C VAL A 339 11.21 -19.02 7.28
N ARG A 340 10.35 -19.04 6.26
CA ARG A 340 10.64 -19.71 4.97
C ARG A 340 11.83 -19.05 4.28
N GLY A 341 11.90 -17.72 4.29
CA GLY A 341 12.99 -16.94 3.69
C GLY A 341 14.36 -17.26 4.27
N LEU A 342 14.45 -17.66 5.54
CA LEU A 342 15.71 -18.08 6.19
C LEU A 342 16.35 -19.34 5.55
N VAL A 343 15.70 -20.01 4.60
CA VAL A 343 16.32 -21.09 3.82
C VAL A 343 17.40 -20.56 2.88
N HIS A 344 17.31 -19.28 2.49
CA HIS A 344 18.29 -18.66 1.63
C HIS A 344 19.46 -18.11 2.46
N TYR A 345 20.67 -18.61 2.21
CA TYR A 345 21.85 -18.23 3.00
C TYR A 345 22.08 -16.71 3.08
N ARG A 346 21.78 -15.95 2.02
CA ARG A 346 21.93 -14.49 2.01
C ARG A 346 20.94 -13.79 2.94
N VAL A 347 19.71 -14.28 2.99
CA VAL A 347 18.67 -13.79 3.91
C VAL A 347 19.10 -14.11 5.34
N LEU A 348 19.57 -15.34 5.59
CA LEU A 348 20.04 -15.79 6.90
C LEU A 348 21.25 -14.99 7.40
N LEU A 349 22.23 -14.67 6.54
CA LEU A 349 23.39 -13.82 6.90
C LEU A 349 22.96 -12.40 7.28
N VAL A 350 22.03 -11.82 6.53
CA VAL A 350 21.52 -10.48 6.81
C VAL A 350 20.71 -10.49 8.11
N PHE A 351 19.88 -11.51 8.32
CA PHE A 351 19.13 -11.70 9.56
C PHE A 351 20.06 -11.81 10.76
N HIS A 352 21.11 -12.64 10.69
CA HIS A 352 22.13 -12.74 11.73
C HIS A 352 22.76 -11.38 12.04
N ARG A 353 23.22 -10.64 11.01
CA ARG A 353 23.85 -9.33 11.21
C ARG A 353 22.94 -8.33 11.91
N MET A 354 21.63 -8.38 11.66
CA MET A 354 20.68 -7.44 12.23
C MET A 354 20.13 -7.88 13.60
N HIS A 355 20.05 -9.19 13.86
CA HIS A 355 19.31 -9.74 15.00
C HIS A 355 20.11 -10.71 15.88
N ALA A 356 21.42 -10.88 15.67
CA ALA A 356 22.27 -11.62 16.58
C ALA A 356 22.22 -10.98 17.98
N GLY A 357 21.57 -11.66 18.92
CA GLY A 357 21.42 -11.17 20.29
C GLY A 357 20.38 -10.06 20.47
N ASP A 358 19.49 -9.81 19.50
CA ASP A 358 18.44 -8.78 19.64
C ASP A 358 17.44 -9.19 20.74
N PRO A 359 17.33 -8.43 21.85
CA PRO A 359 16.41 -8.76 22.93
C PRO A 359 14.96 -8.75 22.48
N ALA A 360 14.58 -7.88 21.53
CA ALA A 360 13.21 -7.81 21.04
C ALA A 360 12.75 -9.13 20.38
N LEU A 361 13.65 -9.85 19.72
CA LEU A 361 13.34 -11.17 19.15
C LEU A 361 13.13 -12.21 20.26
N ARG A 362 13.96 -12.17 21.32
CA ARG A 362 13.85 -13.07 22.47
C ARG A 362 12.56 -12.83 23.25
N ASP A 363 12.23 -11.56 23.50
CA ASP A 363 11.03 -11.16 24.24
C ASP A 363 9.77 -11.51 23.44
N ALA A 364 9.75 -11.25 22.13
CA ALA A 364 8.62 -11.65 21.30
C ALA A 364 8.49 -13.17 21.20
N ALA A 365 9.60 -13.92 21.20
CA ALA A 365 9.61 -15.38 21.18
C ALA A 365 9.09 -16.02 22.48
N SER A 366 9.16 -15.33 23.63
CA SER A 366 8.54 -15.82 24.86
C SER A 366 7.03 -15.60 24.91
N VAL A 367 6.52 -14.66 24.11
CA VAL A 367 5.10 -14.27 24.11
C VAL A 367 4.31 -14.91 22.96
N THR A 368 4.92 -15.08 21.78
CA THR A 368 4.20 -15.49 20.56
C THR A 368 4.84 -16.70 19.89
N ILE A 369 4.00 -17.66 19.46
CA ILE A 369 4.43 -18.90 18.80
C ILE A 369 5.18 -18.61 17.50
N ASP A 370 4.74 -17.63 16.70
CA ASP A 370 5.37 -17.32 15.41
C ASP A 370 6.76 -16.68 15.57
N ALA A 371 6.98 -15.86 16.60
CA ALA A 371 8.32 -15.33 16.90
C ALA A 371 9.23 -16.43 17.47
N ALA A 372 8.69 -17.34 18.29
CA ALA A 372 9.42 -18.50 18.77
C ALA A 372 9.90 -19.38 17.60
N ALA A 373 9.02 -19.66 16.64
CA ALA A 373 9.37 -20.42 15.44
C ALA A 373 10.45 -19.72 14.59
N LEU A 374 10.40 -18.39 14.48
CA LEU A 374 11.46 -17.63 13.80
C LEU A 374 12.80 -17.73 14.51
N ALA A 375 12.82 -17.58 15.84
CA ALA A 375 14.03 -17.69 16.65
C ALA A 375 14.62 -19.11 16.59
N GLU A 376 13.78 -20.15 16.69
CA GLU A 376 14.18 -21.56 16.63
C GLU A 376 14.81 -21.90 15.26
N VAL A 377 14.13 -21.55 14.16
CA VAL A 377 14.64 -21.82 12.81
C VAL A 377 15.95 -21.07 12.55
N TYR A 378 16.06 -19.83 13.04
CA TYR A 378 17.32 -19.08 12.98
C TYR A 378 18.44 -19.77 13.77
N ALA A 379 18.18 -20.15 15.02
CA ALA A 379 19.14 -20.82 15.90
C ALA A 379 19.61 -22.17 15.34
N ALA A 380 18.72 -22.91 14.67
CA ALA A 380 19.05 -24.17 14.02
C ALA A 380 19.87 -23.98 12.73
N ARG A 381 19.50 -23.01 11.88
CA ARG A 381 20.09 -22.86 10.54
C ARG A 381 21.42 -22.10 10.52
N PHE A 382 21.60 -21.10 11.38
CA PHE A 382 22.79 -20.26 11.31
C PHE A 382 24.10 -21.03 11.60
N PRO A 383 24.19 -21.88 12.65
CA PRO A 383 25.36 -22.72 12.87
C PRO A 383 25.68 -23.64 11.69
N LEU A 384 24.65 -24.23 11.07
CA LEU A 384 24.82 -25.07 9.87
C LEU A 384 25.41 -24.27 8.71
N LEU A 385 24.98 -23.02 8.53
CA LEU A 385 25.57 -22.13 7.53
C LEU A 385 27.04 -21.82 7.83
N CYS A 386 27.39 -21.55 9.09
CA CYS A 386 28.79 -21.33 9.49
C CYS A 386 29.66 -22.55 9.18
N THR A 387 29.26 -23.73 9.63
CA THR A 387 29.97 -24.99 9.35
C THR A 387 30.08 -25.24 7.84
N SER A 388 29.00 -25.03 7.09
CA SER A 388 29.00 -25.20 5.64
C SER A 388 29.92 -24.21 4.93
N ARG A 389 30.03 -22.96 5.41
CA ARG A 389 30.93 -21.96 4.83
C ARG A 389 32.39 -22.31 5.11
N GLU A 390 32.71 -22.78 6.30
CA GLU A 390 34.08 -23.24 6.62
C GLU A 390 34.45 -24.48 5.80
N ALA A 391 33.57 -25.48 5.72
CA ALA A 391 33.76 -26.63 4.85
C ALA A 391 33.93 -26.19 3.39
N TRP A 392 33.09 -25.28 2.88
CA TRP A 392 33.20 -24.76 1.52
C TRP A 392 34.53 -24.03 1.27
N LYS A 393 35.05 -23.26 2.23
CA LYS A 393 36.37 -22.62 2.11
C LYS A 393 37.49 -23.65 1.97
N ILE A 394 37.42 -24.75 2.73
CA ILE A 394 38.42 -25.82 2.74
C ILE A 394 38.31 -26.67 1.48
N ASP A 395 37.11 -27.16 1.19
CA ASP A 395 36.86 -28.21 0.20
C ASP A 395 36.66 -27.66 -1.22
N VAL A 396 36.20 -26.40 -1.36
CA VAL A 396 35.81 -25.85 -2.66
C VAL A 396 36.59 -24.59 -3.02
N LEU A 397 36.88 -23.70 -2.07
CA LEU A 397 37.56 -22.43 -2.35
C LEU A 397 39.09 -22.58 -2.43
N HIS A 398 39.54 -23.48 -3.30
CA HIS A 398 40.95 -23.70 -3.58
C HIS A 398 41.20 -23.77 -5.10
N CYS A 399 42.46 -23.60 -5.51
CA CYS A 399 42.82 -23.73 -6.92
C CYS A 399 42.61 -25.19 -7.38
N HIS A 400 41.71 -25.40 -8.33
CA HIS A 400 41.36 -26.74 -8.83
C HIS A 400 42.41 -27.36 -9.78
N ASN A 401 43.43 -26.59 -10.19
CA ASN A 401 44.59 -27.19 -10.83
C ASN A 401 45.40 -27.98 -9.80
N GLU A 402 45.42 -29.31 -9.90
CA GLU A 402 46.11 -30.20 -8.96
C GLU A 402 47.63 -29.99 -8.94
N GLU A 403 48.21 -29.55 -10.05
CA GLU A 403 49.63 -29.20 -10.17
C GLU A 403 49.97 -27.83 -9.56
N CYS A 404 48.98 -27.10 -9.02
CA CYS A 404 49.21 -25.78 -8.46
C CYS A 404 49.77 -25.86 -7.04
N ASN A 405 51.05 -25.51 -6.90
CA ASN A 405 51.70 -25.36 -5.59
C ASN A 405 51.04 -24.29 -4.69
N LYS A 406 50.19 -23.42 -5.26
CA LYS A 406 49.50 -22.35 -4.53
C LYS A 406 48.11 -22.72 -4.00
N ARG A 407 47.78 -24.01 -3.90
CA ARG A 407 46.42 -24.49 -3.61
C ARG A 407 45.80 -23.95 -2.31
N ARG A 408 46.60 -23.60 -1.30
CA ARG A 408 46.15 -23.23 0.05
C ARG A 408 46.46 -21.80 0.51
N TYR A 409 46.97 -20.94 -0.35
CA TYR A 409 47.27 -19.55 0.05
C TYR A 409 46.02 -18.67 -0.04
N ASN A 410 45.94 -17.64 0.81
CA ASN A 410 44.94 -16.55 0.76
C ASN A 410 45.08 -15.69 -0.51
N ILE A 411 44.93 -16.31 -1.68
CA ILE A 411 44.99 -15.65 -2.98
C ILE A 411 43.57 -15.50 -3.50
N ALA A 412 43.27 -14.33 -4.07
CA ALA A 412 42.00 -14.12 -4.75
C ALA A 412 41.84 -15.14 -5.89
N LEU A 413 40.84 -16.01 -5.77
CA LEU A 413 40.53 -17.00 -6.79
C LEU A 413 39.52 -16.42 -7.79
N SER A 414 39.72 -16.74 -9.05
CA SER A 414 38.74 -16.52 -10.12
C SER A 414 37.89 -17.79 -10.27
N SER A 415 36.59 -17.64 -10.42
CA SER A 415 35.70 -18.79 -10.68
C SER A 415 35.53 -19.02 -12.17
N CYS A 416 35.38 -20.28 -12.56
CA CYS A 416 34.84 -20.62 -13.87
C CYS A 416 33.40 -20.08 -14.00
N VAL A 417 32.91 -19.87 -15.23
CA VAL A 417 31.53 -19.45 -15.49
C VAL A 417 30.50 -20.43 -14.88
N CYS A 418 30.84 -21.72 -14.83
CA CYS A 418 30.01 -22.74 -14.19
C CYS A 418 30.01 -22.66 -12.65
N ARG A 419 30.92 -21.87 -12.06
CA ARG A 419 31.16 -21.69 -10.61
C ARG A 419 31.48 -22.97 -9.82
N ARG A 420 31.82 -24.06 -10.52
CA ARG A 420 32.23 -25.33 -9.91
C ARG A 420 33.73 -25.45 -9.71
N ALA A 421 34.54 -24.67 -10.43
CA ALA A 421 35.99 -24.67 -10.32
C ALA A 421 36.52 -23.25 -10.08
N TYR A 422 37.58 -23.16 -9.29
CA TYR A 422 38.21 -21.91 -8.88
C TYR A 422 39.71 -21.96 -9.18
N TYR A 423 40.30 -20.84 -9.57
CA TYR A 423 41.68 -20.77 -10.07
C TYR A 423 42.40 -19.53 -9.57
N CYS A 424 43.66 -19.68 -9.16
CA CYS A 424 44.49 -18.54 -8.76
C CYS A 424 45.08 -17.77 -9.96
N SER A 425 44.97 -18.32 -11.17
CA SER A 425 45.49 -17.71 -12.41
C SER A 425 44.85 -18.32 -13.65
N THR A 426 44.90 -17.60 -14.78
CA THR A 426 44.49 -18.09 -16.11
C THR A 426 45.26 -19.33 -16.53
N ARG A 427 46.54 -19.42 -16.15
CA ARG A 427 47.39 -20.59 -16.46
C ARG A 427 46.83 -21.84 -15.79
N CYS A 428 46.51 -21.76 -14.49
CA CYS A 428 45.91 -22.89 -13.77
C CYS A 428 44.54 -23.27 -14.34
N GLN A 429 43.74 -22.29 -14.75
CA GLN A 429 42.47 -22.55 -15.44
C GLN A 429 42.69 -23.32 -16.76
N ARG A 430 43.62 -22.89 -17.61
CA ARG A 430 43.92 -23.56 -18.89
C ARG A 430 44.39 -25.00 -18.68
N VAL A 431 45.31 -25.22 -17.72
CA VAL A 431 45.81 -26.56 -17.40
C VAL A 431 44.67 -27.46 -16.95
N HIS A 432 43.91 -27.08 -15.92
CA HIS A 432 42.78 -27.87 -15.43
C HIS A 432 41.67 -28.04 -16.49
N TRP A 433 41.46 -27.04 -17.34
CA TRP A 433 40.50 -27.13 -18.45
C TRP A 433 40.86 -28.25 -19.42
N ILE A 434 42.12 -28.28 -19.88
CA ILE A 434 42.62 -29.30 -20.80
C ILE A 434 42.59 -30.68 -20.15
N THR A 435 43.02 -30.80 -18.90
CA THR A 435 43.17 -32.11 -18.24
C THR A 435 41.84 -32.74 -17.83
N ALA A 436 40.91 -31.97 -17.27
CA ALA A 436 39.68 -32.53 -16.69
C ALA A 436 38.42 -31.69 -16.91
N HIS A 437 38.46 -30.37 -16.59
CA HIS A 437 37.23 -29.59 -16.41
C HIS A 437 36.37 -29.46 -17.67
N HIS A 438 36.95 -29.48 -18.88
CA HIS A 438 36.17 -29.37 -20.12
C HIS A 438 35.14 -30.49 -20.30
N ARG A 439 35.36 -31.67 -19.68
CA ARG A 439 34.44 -32.81 -19.73
C ARG A 439 33.23 -32.64 -18.82
N GLU A 440 33.37 -31.88 -17.74
CA GLU A 440 32.36 -31.70 -16.70
C GLU A 440 31.67 -30.32 -16.76
N CYS A 441 32.26 -29.36 -17.47
CA CYS A 441 31.72 -28.03 -17.59
C CYS A 441 30.48 -28.04 -18.50
N HIS A 442 29.32 -27.79 -17.91
CA HIS A 442 28.02 -27.76 -18.60
C HIS A 442 27.77 -26.45 -19.37
N VAL A 443 28.64 -25.44 -19.22
CA VAL A 443 28.60 -24.22 -20.04
C VAL A 443 29.14 -24.61 -21.42
N ARG A 444 28.24 -25.08 -22.30
CA ARG A 444 28.54 -25.63 -23.62
C ARG A 444 29.53 -24.75 -24.40
N ALA A 445 30.43 -25.41 -25.13
CA ALA A 445 31.52 -24.90 -25.97
C ALA A 445 31.14 -23.89 -27.11
N GLY A 446 29.89 -23.42 -27.16
CA GLY A 446 29.41 -22.46 -28.18
C GLY A 446 29.62 -20.98 -27.82
N GLN A 447 30.06 -20.67 -26.59
CA GLN A 447 30.55 -19.34 -26.22
C GLN A 447 32.08 -19.42 -26.11
N SER A 448 32.74 -19.37 -27.26
CA SER A 448 34.18 -19.50 -27.40
C SER A 448 34.92 -18.45 -26.58
N ALA A 449 35.52 -18.90 -25.47
CA ALA A 449 36.87 -18.60 -24.96
C ALA A 449 37.43 -17.15 -24.92
N THR A 450 36.69 -16.10 -25.26
CA THR A 450 37.11 -14.70 -25.10
C THR A 450 36.58 -14.07 -23.82
N HIS A 451 36.24 -14.88 -22.82
CA HIS A 451 35.63 -14.39 -21.58
C HIS A 451 36.63 -13.63 -20.71
N THR A 452 36.33 -12.34 -20.57
CA THR A 452 36.87 -11.37 -19.63
C THR A 452 36.84 -11.90 -18.20
N PHE A 453 37.98 -11.79 -17.51
CA PHE A 453 38.12 -12.04 -16.09
C PHE A 453 37.08 -11.23 -15.32
N THR A 454 36.16 -11.90 -14.63
CA THR A 454 35.39 -11.26 -13.56
C THR A 454 36.03 -11.70 -12.25
N PRO A 455 36.94 -10.90 -11.65
CA PRO A 455 37.46 -11.21 -10.32
C PRO A 455 36.26 -11.35 -9.37
N LEU A 456 36.27 -12.40 -8.54
CA LEU A 456 35.32 -12.48 -7.44
C LEU A 456 35.62 -11.30 -6.52
N LEU A 457 34.68 -10.36 -6.42
CA LEU A 457 34.65 -9.43 -5.29
C LEU A 457 34.78 -10.29 -4.02
N THR A 458 35.67 -9.86 -3.12
CA THR A 458 36.00 -10.50 -1.85
C THR A 458 34.76 -11.10 -1.18
N PRO A 459 34.88 -12.28 -0.54
CA PRO A 459 33.72 -12.89 0.10
C PRO A 459 33.20 -11.96 1.21
N LEU A 460 31.98 -11.45 1.02
CA LEU A 460 31.19 -10.75 2.05
C LEU A 460 30.85 -11.69 3.21
#